data_AF-A0A7J8I5T0-F1
#
_entry.id   AF-A0A7J8I5T0-F1
#
_cell.length_a   1.000
_cell.length_b   1.000
_cell.length_c   1.000
_cell.angle_alpha   90.00
_cell.angle_beta   90.00
_cell.angle_gamma   90.00
#
_symmetry.space_group_name_H-M   'P 1'
#
loop_
_entity.id
_entity.type
_entity.pdbx_description
1 polymer ?
#
loop_
_entity_poly.entity_id
_entity_poly.type
_entity_poly.pdbx_seq_one_letter_code
_entity_poly.pdbx_strand_id
1 'polypeptide(L)'
;MEMLKLYFLFSLQFLVKEGYLDQEGNPMGFAGLAAHLHYHEPSNLVFVSFLVRGLFHNLCQPTQKGSKCFSQDVMEKLVLVLANLFGRRYLPAKFQDTTVKFYQSKVFLEDLPEDFNAALHEYNMQVTKDFASFLQIVSKLADMKQEYQLPLSKINFTGEECEDSQLVSHLMSCKEGRVAISPFVCLSGNSDGDLLQPGTPKHVILHTIGINHSQAPLLWPERFDGQGRRMPLNAYALDFYKHGSLIGLVQDNRMNEGDAYELLKDFSLTIQSISVSLRELCENEEDNVVLAFEQLSKTFREKLNKV
;
A
#
# COMPACT_ATOMS: atom_id res chain seq x y z
N MET A 1 -22.43 -14.57 -5.02
CA MET A 1 -22.44 -14.65 -3.54
C MET A 1 -21.19 -15.35 -3.01
N GLU A 2 -20.61 -16.31 -3.73
CA GLU A 2 -19.39 -17.03 -3.30
C GLU A 2 -18.12 -16.16 -3.29
N MET A 3 -17.89 -15.33 -4.30
CA MET A 3 -16.74 -14.41 -4.35
C MET A 3 -16.62 -13.52 -3.10
N LEU A 4 -17.73 -12.95 -2.62
CA LEU A 4 -17.74 -12.11 -1.42
C LEU A 4 -17.36 -12.92 -0.16
N LYS A 5 -17.83 -14.17 -0.07
CA LYS A 5 -17.50 -15.06 1.05
C LYS A 5 -16.01 -15.41 1.06
N LEU A 6 -15.45 -15.73 -0.11
CA LEU A 6 -14.04 -16.03 -0.26
C LEU A 6 -13.19 -14.80 0.09
N TYR A 7 -13.57 -13.61 -0.40
CA TYR A 7 -12.84 -12.38 -0.11
C TYR A 7 -12.91 -12.06 1.39
N PHE A 8 -14.09 -12.16 1.99
CA PHE A 8 -14.26 -11.99 3.44
C PHE A 8 -13.40 -12.97 4.24
N LEU A 9 -13.33 -14.24 3.82
CA LEU A 9 -12.49 -15.24 4.47
C LEU A 9 -11.01 -14.86 4.42
N PHE A 10 -10.53 -14.40 3.26
CA PHE A 10 -9.16 -13.89 3.13
C PHE A 10 -8.93 -12.68 4.05
N SER A 11 -9.82 -11.69 4.03
CA SER A 11 -9.69 -10.49 4.87
C SER A 11 -9.64 -10.86 6.35
N LEU A 12 -10.49 -11.77 6.82
CA LEU A 12 -10.50 -12.24 8.20
C LEU A 12 -9.18 -12.95 8.56
N GLN A 13 -8.73 -13.87 7.70
CA GLN A 13 -7.48 -14.60 7.90
C GLN A 13 -6.27 -13.65 7.92
N PHE A 14 -6.25 -12.66 7.02
CA PHE A 14 -5.24 -11.62 6.98
C PHE A 14 -5.21 -10.81 8.28
N LEU A 15 -6.36 -10.34 8.76
CA LEU A 15 -6.45 -9.56 9.99
C LEU A 15 -6.02 -10.35 11.23
N VAL A 16 -6.36 -11.64 11.31
CA VAL A 16 -5.89 -12.52 12.39
C VAL A 16 -4.39 -12.74 12.29
N LYS A 17 -3.85 -12.97 11.08
CA LYS A 17 -2.43 -13.24 10.86
C LYS A 17 -1.55 -12.03 11.20
N GLU A 18 -1.99 -10.83 10.84
CA GLU A 18 -1.29 -9.59 11.15
C GLU A 18 -1.52 -9.11 12.61
N GLY A 19 -2.31 -9.84 13.39
CA GLY A 19 -2.52 -9.56 14.82
C GLY A 19 -3.46 -8.39 15.10
N TYR A 20 -4.37 -8.07 14.18
CA TYR A 20 -5.47 -7.11 14.42
C TYR A 20 -6.66 -7.77 15.12
N LEU A 21 -6.88 -9.06 14.89
CA LEU A 21 -7.96 -9.84 15.50
C LEU A 21 -7.37 -11.06 16.22
N ASP A 22 -7.98 -11.44 17.34
CA ASP A 22 -7.70 -12.72 17.98
C ASP A 22 -8.46 -13.88 17.30
N GLN A 23 -8.31 -15.10 17.82
CA GLN A 23 -8.99 -16.30 17.28
C GLN A 23 -10.51 -16.27 17.46
N GLU A 24 -11.01 -15.43 18.36
CA GLU A 24 -12.43 -15.27 18.67
C GLU A 24 -13.06 -14.13 17.84
N GLY A 25 -12.24 -13.35 17.13
CA GLY A 25 -12.66 -12.22 16.31
C GLY A 25 -12.71 -10.89 17.07
N ASN A 26 -12.14 -10.80 18.26
CA ASN A 26 -12.05 -9.55 19.01
C ASN A 26 -10.86 -8.70 18.52
N PRO A 27 -11.01 -7.36 18.45
CA PRO A 27 -9.92 -6.46 18.09
C PRO A 27 -8.82 -6.47 19.16
N MET A 28 -7.56 -6.51 18.74
CA MET A 28 -6.39 -6.48 19.62
C MET A 28 -5.29 -5.54 19.11
N GLY A 29 -4.39 -5.12 20.02
CA GLY A 29 -3.23 -4.29 19.69
C GLY A 29 -3.60 -3.00 18.97
N PHE A 30 -3.08 -2.82 17.75
CA PHE A 30 -3.28 -1.62 16.94
C PHE A 30 -4.58 -1.62 16.11
N ALA A 31 -5.50 -2.58 16.31
CA ALA A 31 -6.76 -2.65 15.56
C ALA A 31 -7.59 -1.36 15.66
N GLY A 32 -7.63 -0.73 16.84
CA GLY A 32 -8.30 0.55 17.03
C GLY A 32 -7.70 1.64 16.14
N LEU A 33 -6.38 1.81 16.16
CA LEU A 33 -5.66 2.78 15.33
C LEU A 33 -5.86 2.52 13.83
N ALA A 34 -5.75 1.26 13.40
CA ALA A 34 -5.96 0.89 12.00
C ALA A 34 -7.38 1.20 11.52
N ALA A 35 -8.40 0.97 12.36
CA ALA A 35 -9.80 1.26 12.06
C ALA A 35 -10.09 2.77 11.99
N HIS A 36 -9.48 3.59 12.84
CA HIS A 36 -9.61 5.05 12.76
C HIS A 36 -9.05 5.61 11.44
N LEU A 37 -8.05 4.94 10.86
CA LEU A 37 -7.39 5.32 9.61
C LEU A 37 -7.92 4.56 8.37
N HIS A 38 -9.09 3.91 8.44
CA HIS A 38 -9.62 3.04 7.37
C HIS A 38 -9.75 3.73 6.01
N TYR A 39 -10.04 5.03 5.97
CA TYR A 39 -10.18 5.79 4.71
C TYR A 39 -8.84 5.95 3.95
N HIS A 40 -7.73 5.60 4.59
CA HIS A 40 -6.39 5.58 4.00
C HIS A 40 -5.89 4.16 3.65
N GLU A 41 -6.76 3.14 3.62
CA GLU A 41 -6.36 1.78 3.25
C GLU A 41 -5.68 1.72 1.87
N PRO A 42 -4.56 0.95 1.73
CA PRO A 42 -3.92 0.07 2.73
C PRO A 42 -2.79 0.74 3.54
N SER A 43 -2.62 2.06 3.49
CA SER A 43 -1.53 2.77 4.18
C SER A 43 -1.60 2.68 5.70
N ASN A 44 -2.80 2.56 6.27
CA ASN A 44 -3.01 2.30 7.70
C ASN A 44 -2.36 0.98 8.16
N LEU A 45 -2.46 -0.08 7.35
CA LEU A 45 -1.87 -1.39 7.66
C LEU A 45 -0.35 -1.33 7.59
N VAL A 46 0.20 -0.70 6.56
CA VAL A 46 1.65 -0.47 6.41
C VAL A 46 2.19 0.37 7.56
N PHE A 47 1.46 1.41 7.98
CA PHE A 47 1.85 2.26 9.10
C PHE A 47 1.99 1.45 10.39
N VAL A 48 1.02 0.57 10.68
CA VAL A 48 1.10 -0.33 11.85
C VAL A 48 2.26 -1.32 11.72
N SER A 49 2.51 -1.87 10.52
CA SER A 49 3.69 -2.72 10.29
C SER A 49 5.00 -2.00 10.61
N PHE A 50 5.12 -0.71 10.27
CA PHE A 50 6.28 0.11 10.63
C PHE A 50 6.39 0.37 12.14
N LEU A 51 5.27 0.55 12.84
CA LEU A 51 5.23 0.68 14.30
C LEU A 51 5.68 -0.61 14.99
N VAL A 52 5.14 -1.76 14.60
CA VAL A 52 5.47 -3.07 15.17
C VAL A 52 6.95 -3.43 14.95
N ARG A 53 7.53 -3.00 13.82
CA ARG A 53 8.96 -3.17 13.52
C ARG A 53 9.88 -2.20 14.29
N GLY A 54 9.33 -1.22 15.01
CA GLY A 54 10.12 -0.22 15.75
C GLY A 54 10.84 0.80 14.87
N LEU A 55 10.44 0.97 13.60
CA LEU A 55 11.10 1.93 12.69
C LEU A 55 10.95 3.36 13.17
N PHE A 56 9.76 3.70 13.70
CA PHE A 56 9.53 5.01 14.28
C PHE A 56 10.35 5.24 15.54
N HIS A 57 10.65 4.22 16.34
CA HIS A 57 11.57 4.35 17.47
C HIS A 57 13.00 4.66 17.00
N ASN A 58 13.45 4.08 15.89
CA ASN A 58 14.76 4.39 15.32
C ASN A 58 14.83 5.80 14.73
N LEU A 59 13.74 6.27 14.12
CA LEU A 59 13.64 7.60 13.52
C LEU A 59 13.49 8.71 14.58
N CYS A 60 12.61 8.50 15.56
CA CYS A 60 12.28 9.47 16.60
C CYS A 60 13.29 9.42 17.75
N GLN A 61 14.53 9.84 17.48
CA GLN A 61 15.57 9.97 18.50
C GLN A 61 15.71 11.44 18.94
N PRO A 62 15.70 11.74 20.25
CA PRO A 62 15.79 13.11 20.74
C PRO A 62 17.19 13.68 20.54
N THR A 63 17.27 15.00 20.38
CA THR A 63 18.55 15.71 20.13
C THR A 63 19.55 15.56 21.29
N GLN A 64 19.06 15.37 22.51
CA GLN A 64 19.85 15.11 23.71
C GLN A 64 19.16 14.02 24.54
N LYS A 65 19.93 13.18 25.24
CA LYS A 65 19.37 12.16 26.14
C LYS A 65 18.51 12.85 27.21
N GLY A 66 17.22 12.49 27.28
CA GLY A 66 16.25 13.08 28.20
C GLY A 66 15.54 14.35 27.70
N SER A 67 15.85 14.84 26.50
CA SER A 67 15.09 15.93 25.86
C SER A 67 13.75 15.41 25.35
N LYS A 68 12.66 16.14 25.64
CA LYS A 68 11.32 15.89 25.06
C LYS A 68 11.11 16.58 23.71
N CYS A 69 12.16 17.23 23.18
CA CYS A 69 12.14 17.93 21.90
C CYS A 69 12.98 17.20 20.84
N PHE A 70 12.42 17.08 19.64
CA PHE A 70 13.03 16.47 18.48
C PHE A 70 13.54 17.54 17.50
N SER A 71 14.64 17.23 16.81
CA SER A 71 15.24 18.14 15.84
C SER A 71 14.33 18.34 14.63
N GLN A 72 14.55 19.45 13.90
CA GLN A 72 13.82 19.71 12.67
C GLN A 72 14.04 18.62 11.61
N ASP A 73 15.25 18.05 11.51
CA ASP A 73 15.56 16.96 10.59
C ASP A 73 14.72 15.70 10.88
N VAL A 74 14.59 15.33 12.16
CA VAL A 74 13.75 14.19 12.57
C VAL A 74 12.29 14.43 12.21
N MET A 75 11.76 15.63 12.47
CA MET A 75 10.38 15.96 12.13
C MET A 75 10.14 16.00 10.62
N GLU A 76 11.08 16.53 9.83
CA GLU A 76 10.97 16.53 8.36
C GLU A 76 11.00 15.11 7.79
N LYS A 77 11.83 14.22 8.32
CA LYS A 77 11.84 12.79 7.96
C LYS A 77 10.54 12.10 8.38
N LEU A 78 10.01 12.41 9.56
CA LEU A 78 8.72 11.88 10.01
C LEU A 78 7.59 12.31 9.06
N VAL A 79 7.55 13.58 8.67
CA VAL A 79 6.58 14.10 7.69
C VAL A 79 6.79 13.47 6.31
N LEU A 80 8.04 13.24 5.88
CA LEU A 80 8.33 12.54 4.62
C LEU A 80 7.74 11.12 4.61
N VAL A 81 7.89 10.36 5.69
CA VAL A 81 7.31 9.02 5.82
C VAL A 81 5.79 9.09 5.79
N LEU A 82 5.18 9.98 6.59
CA LEU A 82 3.72 10.14 6.63
C LEU A 82 3.16 10.66 5.31
N ALA A 83 3.85 11.52 4.58
CA ALA A 83 3.44 12.01 3.26
C ALA A 83 3.45 10.88 2.22
N ASN A 84 4.42 9.96 2.31
CA ASN A 84 4.48 8.77 1.45
C ASN A 84 3.36 7.76 1.75
N LEU A 85 2.82 7.73 2.97
CA LEU A 85 1.71 6.86 3.37
C LEU A 85 0.34 7.51 3.16
N PHE A 86 0.12 8.69 3.72
CA PHE A 86 -1.19 9.34 3.83
C PHE A 86 -1.33 10.55 2.90
N GLY A 87 -0.22 11.21 2.54
CA GLY A 87 -0.19 12.39 1.66
C GLY A 87 -0.12 12.07 0.16
N ARG A 88 -0.61 10.92 -0.28
CA ARG A 88 -0.31 10.39 -1.62
C ARG A 88 -1.09 11.09 -2.73
N ARG A 89 -0.48 12.09 -3.36
CA ARG A 89 -1.01 12.76 -4.57
C ARG A 89 -0.05 12.61 -5.74
N TYR A 90 -0.44 11.84 -6.75
CA TYR A 90 0.40 11.63 -7.94
C TYR A 90 0.35 12.82 -8.90
N LEU A 91 1.52 13.20 -9.38
CA LEU A 91 1.69 14.13 -10.48
C LEU A 91 1.80 13.34 -11.81
N PRO A 92 1.21 13.85 -12.89
CA PRO A 92 1.44 13.34 -14.24
C PRO A 92 2.94 13.23 -14.58
N ALA A 93 3.34 12.08 -15.16
CA ALA A 93 4.75 11.78 -15.48
C ALA A 93 5.44 12.87 -16.33
N LYS A 94 4.69 13.53 -17.23
CA LYS A 94 5.18 14.66 -18.04
C LYS A 94 5.85 15.78 -17.24
N PHE A 95 5.53 15.91 -15.96
CA PHE A 95 6.11 16.95 -15.11
C PHE A 95 7.54 16.65 -14.68
N GLN A 96 8.00 15.39 -14.74
CA GLN A 96 9.41 15.04 -14.55
C GLN A 96 10.27 15.53 -15.72
N ASP A 97 9.75 15.50 -16.93
CA ASP A 97 10.46 15.87 -18.16
C ASP A 97 10.62 17.39 -18.32
N THR A 98 9.87 18.18 -17.55
CA THR A 98 9.83 19.63 -17.72
C THR A 98 10.90 20.26 -16.82
N THR A 99 11.86 21.00 -17.40
CA THR A 99 12.86 21.81 -16.65
C THR A 99 12.20 23.04 -16.00
N VAL A 100 11.21 22.81 -15.14
CA VAL A 100 10.54 23.88 -14.40
C VAL A 100 11.48 24.32 -13.30
N LYS A 101 11.87 25.60 -13.31
CA LYS A 101 12.58 26.21 -12.19
C LYS A 101 11.60 26.35 -11.04
N PHE A 102 11.72 25.48 -10.04
CA PHE A 102 11.05 25.67 -8.75
C PHE A 102 11.84 26.70 -7.96
N TYR A 103 11.15 27.69 -7.42
CA TYR A 103 11.83 28.83 -6.78
C TYR A 103 12.19 28.51 -5.33
N GLN A 104 11.30 27.80 -4.62
CA GLN A 104 11.48 27.51 -3.19
C GLN A 104 11.05 26.08 -2.82
N SER A 105 10.07 25.51 -3.51
CA SER A 105 9.45 24.25 -3.10
C SER A 105 10.15 23.00 -3.62
N LYS A 106 10.20 21.95 -2.79
CA LYS A 106 10.46 20.58 -3.27
C LYS A 106 9.13 20.00 -3.76
N VAL A 107 8.83 20.13 -5.04
CA VAL A 107 7.53 19.70 -5.60
C VAL A 107 7.39 18.19 -5.69
N PHE A 108 8.48 17.48 -5.93
CA PHE A 108 8.51 16.02 -5.97
C PHE A 108 8.86 15.49 -4.59
N LEU A 109 8.00 14.62 -4.07
CA LEU A 109 8.23 13.93 -2.81
C LEU A 109 9.39 12.94 -3.00
N GLU A 110 10.32 12.97 -2.05
CA GLU A 110 11.42 12.01 -2.00
C GLU A 110 10.90 10.61 -1.65
N ASP A 111 11.66 9.60 -2.06
CA ASP A 111 11.35 8.22 -1.72
C ASP A 111 11.44 8.00 -0.20
N LEU A 112 10.77 6.95 0.29
CA LEU A 112 10.89 6.54 1.68
C LEU A 112 12.37 6.30 2.05
N PRO A 113 12.77 6.57 3.30
CA PRO A 113 14.08 6.18 3.80
C PRO A 113 14.34 4.68 3.58
N GLU A 114 15.61 4.29 3.40
CA GLU A 114 15.99 2.94 2.97
C GLU A 114 15.41 1.82 3.85
N ASP A 115 15.43 2.01 5.16
CA ASP A 115 14.88 1.10 6.16
C ASP A 115 13.34 0.96 6.06
N PHE A 116 12.63 2.08 5.85
CA PHE A 116 11.19 2.09 5.60
C PHE A 116 10.83 1.45 4.25
N ASN A 117 11.62 1.70 3.20
CA ASN A 117 11.42 1.10 1.89
C ASN A 117 11.65 -0.42 1.92
N ALA A 118 12.69 -0.88 2.62
CA ALA A 118 12.96 -2.30 2.82
C ALA A 118 11.80 -2.98 3.57
N ALA A 119 11.30 -2.35 4.65
CA ALA A 119 10.16 -2.87 5.40
C ALA A 119 8.87 -2.89 4.57
N LEU A 120 8.63 -1.88 3.72
CA LEU A 120 7.49 -1.86 2.80
C LEU A 120 7.57 -2.99 1.77
N HIS A 121 8.75 -3.20 1.19
CA HIS A 121 8.97 -4.28 0.24
C HIS A 121 8.73 -5.65 0.90
N GLU A 122 9.23 -5.85 2.11
CA GLU A 122 9.02 -7.10 2.87
C GLU A 122 7.54 -7.32 3.21
N TYR A 123 6.83 -6.28 3.66
CA TYR A 123 5.38 -6.33 3.89
C TYR A 123 4.63 -6.75 2.61
N ASN A 124 4.87 -6.05 1.48
CA ASN A 124 4.20 -6.34 0.22
C ASN A 124 4.49 -7.77 -0.27
N MET A 125 5.72 -8.25 -0.09
CA MET A 125 6.12 -9.62 -0.45
C MET A 125 5.39 -10.66 0.41
N GLN A 126 5.29 -10.42 1.73
CA GLN A 126 4.61 -11.33 2.65
C GLN A 126 3.11 -11.41 2.34
N VAL A 127 2.44 -10.27 2.17
CA VAL A 127 1.02 -10.20 1.80
C VAL A 127 0.77 -10.87 0.44
N THR A 128 1.66 -10.64 -0.53
CA THR A 128 1.57 -11.28 -1.86
C THR A 128 1.66 -12.79 -1.76
N LYS A 129 2.59 -13.33 -0.97
CA LYS A 129 2.74 -14.77 -0.75
C LYS A 129 1.51 -15.39 -0.08
N ASP A 130 0.95 -14.70 0.90
CA ASP A 130 -0.26 -15.15 1.60
C ASP A 130 -1.48 -15.14 0.69
N PHE A 131 -1.64 -14.08 -0.11
CA PHE A 131 -2.70 -13.99 -1.09
C PHE A 131 -2.57 -15.05 -2.18
N ALA A 132 -1.35 -15.29 -2.70
CA ALA A 132 -1.09 -16.33 -3.68
C ALA A 132 -1.43 -17.73 -3.14
N SER A 133 -1.04 -18.01 -1.89
CA SER A 133 -1.38 -19.27 -1.21
C SER A 133 -2.90 -19.41 -1.05
N PHE A 134 -3.58 -18.33 -0.67
CA PHE A 134 -5.04 -18.30 -0.59
C PHE A 134 -5.69 -18.59 -1.95
N LEU A 135 -5.23 -17.93 -3.02
CA LEU A 135 -5.70 -18.17 -4.39
C LEU A 135 -5.58 -19.63 -4.78
N GLN A 136 -4.40 -20.25 -4.58
CA GLN A 136 -4.18 -21.67 -4.86
C GLN A 136 -5.14 -22.60 -4.12
N ILE A 137 -5.53 -22.27 -2.89
CA ILE A 137 -6.50 -23.04 -2.11
C ILE A 137 -7.90 -22.90 -2.71
N VAL A 138 -8.35 -21.66 -2.94
CA VAL A 138 -9.72 -21.40 -3.44
C VAL A 138 -9.92 -21.81 -4.89
N SER A 139 -8.85 -21.89 -5.68
CA SER A 139 -8.89 -22.41 -7.06
C SER A 139 -9.35 -23.86 -7.14
N LYS A 140 -9.20 -24.65 -6.07
CA LYS A 140 -9.76 -26.01 -6.00
C LYS A 140 -11.28 -26.03 -5.99
N LEU A 141 -11.92 -24.90 -5.68
CA LEU A 141 -13.38 -24.74 -5.66
C LEU A 141 -13.93 -24.20 -6.99
N ALA A 142 -13.05 -23.86 -7.95
CA ALA A 142 -13.44 -23.27 -9.23
C ALA A 142 -14.21 -24.26 -10.12
N ASP A 143 -15.18 -23.75 -10.88
CA ASP A 143 -15.88 -24.55 -11.89
C ASP A 143 -15.03 -24.66 -13.15
N MET A 144 -14.18 -25.68 -13.19
CA MET A 144 -13.28 -25.92 -14.32
C MET A 144 -14.01 -26.10 -15.65
N LYS A 145 -15.28 -26.52 -15.66
CA LYS A 145 -16.05 -26.63 -16.91
C LYS A 145 -16.26 -25.26 -17.56
N GLN A 146 -16.43 -24.22 -16.75
CA GLN A 146 -16.54 -22.84 -17.23
C GLN A 146 -15.18 -22.27 -17.58
N GLU A 147 -14.11 -22.64 -16.86
CA GLU A 147 -12.75 -22.18 -17.15
C GLU A 147 -12.20 -22.67 -18.49
N TYR A 148 -12.67 -23.81 -18.99
CA TYR A 148 -12.34 -24.31 -20.33
C TYR A 148 -13.21 -23.70 -21.45
N GLN A 149 -14.13 -22.80 -21.12
CA GLN A 149 -14.96 -22.11 -22.10
C GLN A 149 -14.48 -20.69 -22.32
N LEU A 150 -14.56 -20.21 -23.56
CA LEU A 150 -14.29 -18.79 -23.82
C LEU A 150 -15.35 -17.91 -23.14
N PRO A 151 -14.94 -16.85 -22.40
CA PRO A 151 -15.86 -16.06 -21.57
C PRO A 151 -17.05 -15.44 -22.33
N LEU A 152 -16.85 -15.05 -23.58
CA LEU A 152 -17.87 -14.39 -24.40
C LEU A 152 -18.63 -15.37 -25.30
N SER A 153 -17.92 -16.18 -26.09
CA SER A 153 -18.53 -17.06 -27.10
C SER A 153 -19.02 -18.39 -26.54
N LYS A 154 -18.59 -18.75 -25.32
CA LYS A 154 -18.88 -20.04 -24.66
C LYS A 154 -18.42 -21.26 -25.46
N ILE A 155 -17.49 -21.05 -26.41
CA ILE A 155 -16.86 -22.15 -27.14
C ILE A 155 -16.04 -22.96 -26.14
N ASN A 156 -16.29 -24.25 -26.11
CA ASN A 156 -15.69 -25.17 -25.16
C ASN A 156 -14.41 -25.79 -25.75
N PHE A 157 -13.33 -25.79 -24.96
CA PHE A 157 -12.03 -26.36 -25.29
C PHE A 157 -11.74 -27.68 -24.55
N THR A 158 -12.75 -28.32 -23.93
CA THR A 158 -12.62 -29.70 -23.45
C THR A 158 -12.61 -30.67 -24.64
N GLY A 159 -11.43 -30.98 -25.18
CA GLY A 159 -11.21 -31.96 -26.24
C GLY A 159 -10.50 -33.23 -25.76
N GLU A 160 -10.46 -34.25 -26.61
CA GLU A 160 -9.67 -35.47 -26.37
C GLU A 160 -8.16 -35.16 -26.41
N GLU A 161 -7.39 -35.78 -25.50
CA GLU A 161 -5.93 -35.61 -25.47
C GLU A 161 -5.31 -36.16 -26.76
N CYS A 162 -4.62 -35.31 -27.51
CA CYS A 162 -3.88 -35.72 -28.71
C CYS A 162 -2.52 -36.28 -28.27
N GLU A 163 -2.44 -37.60 -28.09
CA GLU A 163 -1.23 -38.27 -27.57
C GLU A 163 -0.09 -38.38 -28.60
N ASP A 164 -0.38 -38.18 -29.89
CA ASP A 164 0.53 -38.57 -30.99
C ASP A 164 1.62 -37.53 -31.35
N SER A 165 1.86 -36.50 -30.52
CA SER A 165 2.78 -35.40 -30.86
C SER A 165 3.81 -35.08 -29.78
N GLN A 166 5.08 -34.96 -30.22
CA GLN A 166 6.19 -34.47 -29.39
C GLN A 166 5.97 -33.04 -28.87
N LEU A 167 5.20 -32.22 -29.60
CA LEU A 167 4.84 -30.87 -29.15
C LEU A 167 3.85 -30.93 -27.98
N VAL A 168 2.88 -31.85 -28.02
CA VAL A 168 1.90 -32.01 -26.94
C VAL A 168 2.61 -32.50 -25.69
N SER A 169 3.46 -33.53 -25.78
CA SER A 169 4.24 -33.98 -24.62
C SER A 169 5.15 -32.87 -24.04
N HIS A 170 5.76 -32.04 -24.88
CA HIS A 170 6.51 -30.87 -24.40
C HIS A 170 5.62 -29.84 -23.69
N LEU A 171 4.47 -29.46 -24.26
CA LEU A 171 3.53 -28.51 -23.63
C LEU A 171 2.90 -29.06 -22.34
N MET A 172 2.66 -30.36 -22.28
CA MET A 172 2.10 -31.07 -21.14
C MET A 172 3.14 -31.34 -20.05
N SER A 173 4.44 -31.42 -20.38
CA SER A 173 5.51 -31.46 -19.37
C SER A 173 5.55 -30.20 -18.49
N CYS A 174 4.95 -29.10 -18.96
CA CYS A 174 4.77 -27.87 -18.21
C CYS A 174 3.47 -27.83 -17.37
N LYS A 175 2.74 -28.95 -17.19
CA LYS A 175 1.47 -29.01 -16.43
C LYS A 175 1.63 -28.66 -14.94
N GLU A 176 2.82 -28.84 -14.38
CA GLU A 176 3.05 -28.60 -12.95
C GLU A 176 2.87 -27.12 -12.58
N GLY A 177 2.15 -26.86 -11.49
CA GLY A 177 1.91 -25.51 -10.98
C GLY A 177 0.94 -24.67 -11.82
N ARG A 178 -0.14 -25.27 -12.34
CA ARG A 178 -1.21 -24.56 -13.07
C ARG A 178 -2.58 -24.84 -12.45
N VAL A 179 -2.73 -24.54 -11.17
CA VAL A 179 -3.96 -24.75 -10.40
C VAL A 179 -4.81 -23.49 -10.34
N ALA A 180 -4.17 -22.33 -10.17
CA ALA A 180 -4.85 -21.07 -9.91
C ALA A 180 -4.91 -20.13 -11.12
N ILE A 181 -4.27 -20.53 -12.22
CA ILE A 181 -4.16 -19.73 -13.44
C ILE A 181 -5.12 -20.23 -14.51
N SER A 182 -5.67 -19.27 -15.26
CA SER A 182 -6.51 -19.56 -16.42
C SER A 182 -5.79 -20.48 -17.42
N PRO A 183 -6.43 -21.56 -17.89
CA PRO A 183 -5.86 -22.44 -18.92
C PRO A 183 -5.44 -21.69 -20.19
N PHE A 184 -6.16 -20.63 -20.55
CA PHE A 184 -5.84 -19.79 -21.71
C PHE A 184 -4.58 -18.95 -21.50
N VAL A 185 -4.33 -18.48 -20.28
CA VAL A 185 -3.15 -17.66 -19.94
C VAL A 185 -1.90 -18.51 -19.73
N CYS A 186 -2.08 -19.79 -19.36
CA CYS A 186 -0.98 -20.76 -19.28
C CYS A 186 -0.25 -20.95 -20.62
N LEU A 187 -0.96 -20.77 -21.75
CA LEU A 187 -0.36 -20.86 -23.10
C LEU A 187 0.69 -19.77 -23.35
N SER A 188 0.64 -18.67 -22.62
CA SER A 188 1.63 -17.59 -22.68
C SER A 188 2.84 -17.83 -21.75
N GLY A 189 2.93 -19.00 -21.11
CA GLY A 189 4.04 -19.35 -20.22
C GLY A 189 3.85 -19.00 -18.75
N ASN A 190 2.66 -18.51 -18.36
CA ASN A 190 2.37 -18.21 -16.96
C ASN A 190 2.11 -19.50 -16.14
N SER A 191 2.51 -19.48 -14.87
CA SER A 191 2.42 -20.55 -13.88
C SER A 191 2.08 -19.99 -12.50
N ASP A 192 1.59 -20.82 -11.57
CA ASP A 192 1.19 -20.40 -10.23
C ASP A 192 2.32 -19.69 -9.46
N GLY A 193 3.59 -19.91 -9.84
CA GLY A 193 4.73 -19.18 -9.30
C GLY A 193 4.70 -17.69 -9.62
N ASP A 194 4.08 -17.28 -10.74
CA ASP A 194 3.93 -15.88 -11.13
C ASP A 194 2.95 -15.13 -10.22
N LEU A 195 2.11 -15.84 -9.44
CA LEU A 195 1.24 -15.23 -8.42
C LEU A 195 2.02 -14.73 -7.20
N LEU A 196 3.25 -15.23 -7.00
CA LEU A 196 4.15 -14.80 -5.93
C LEU A 196 4.81 -13.46 -6.22
N GLN A 197 4.74 -12.97 -7.45
CA GLN A 197 5.29 -11.67 -7.80
C GLN A 197 4.26 -10.57 -7.58
N PRO A 198 4.62 -9.48 -6.87
CA PRO A 198 3.76 -8.32 -6.80
C PRO A 198 3.50 -7.77 -8.21
N GLY A 199 2.23 -7.59 -8.58
CA GLY A 199 1.85 -6.90 -9.83
C GLY A 199 1.42 -7.85 -10.96
N THR A 200 1.23 -9.14 -10.65
CA THR A 200 0.65 -10.11 -11.58
C THR A 200 -0.66 -9.56 -12.17
N PRO A 201 -0.83 -9.57 -13.52
CA PRO A 201 -2.03 -9.05 -14.14
C PRO A 201 -3.31 -9.75 -13.63
N LYS A 202 -4.39 -8.98 -13.47
CA LYS A 202 -5.66 -9.49 -12.91
C LYS A 202 -6.25 -10.67 -13.69
N HIS A 203 -5.98 -10.74 -14.99
CA HIS A 203 -6.55 -11.74 -15.90
C HIS A 203 -5.84 -13.10 -15.85
N VAL A 204 -4.76 -13.20 -15.08
CA VAL A 204 -3.97 -14.45 -14.97
C VAL A 204 -4.73 -15.51 -14.17
N ILE A 205 -5.55 -15.10 -13.20
CA ILE A 205 -6.24 -16.00 -12.26
C ILE A 205 -7.53 -16.58 -12.91
N LEU A 206 -7.97 -17.77 -12.44
CA LEU A 206 -9.24 -18.38 -12.83
C LEU A 206 -10.43 -17.39 -12.70
N HIS A 207 -11.24 -17.30 -13.76
CA HIS A 207 -12.31 -16.31 -13.89
C HIS A 207 -13.46 -16.54 -12.90
N THR A 208 -13.80 -17.80 -12.64
CA THR A 208 -14.94 -18.24 -11.80
C THR A 208 -14.75 -17.94 -10.32
N ILE A 209 -13.51 -17.76 -9.85
CA ILE A 209 -13.22 -17.36 -8.46
C ILE A 209 -13.64 -15.90 -8.22
N GLY A 210 -13.48 -15.06 -9.24
CA GLY A 210 -13.80 -13.62 -9.18
C GLY A 210 -12.89 -12.78 -8.26
N ILE A 211 -11.90 -13.40 -7.61
CA ILE A 211 -10.92 -12.73 -6.76
C ILE A 211 -9.61 -12.56 -7.52
N ASN A 212 -8.98 -11.40 -7.39
CA ASN A 212 -7.69 -11.14 -8.04
C ASN A 212 -6.74 -10.34 -7.15
N HIS A 213 -5.46 -10.31 -7.56
CA HIS A 213 -4.35 -9.70 -6.80
C HIS A 213 -4.56 -8.23 -6.44
N SER A 214 -5.42 -7.49 -7.16
CA SER A 214 -5.72 -6.10 -6.80
C SER A 214 -6.56 -5.92 -5.54
N GLN A 215 -7.09 -7.00 -4.97
CA GLN A 215 -7.79 -7.00 -3.70
C GLN A 215 -6.86 -7.28 -2.51
N ALA A 216 -5.59 -7.62 -2.76
CA ALA A 216 -4.60 -7.72 -1.70
C ALA A 216 -4.26 -6.32 -1.16
N PRO A 217 -4.12 -6.14 0.17
CA PRO A 217 -3.83 -4.83 0.79
C PRO A 217 -2.36 -4.43 0.60
N LEU A 218 -1.96 -4.20 -0.65
CA LEU A 218 -0.60 -3.84 -1.07
C LEU A 218 -0.47 -2.34 -1.27
N LEU A 219 0.60 -1.75 -0.74
CA LEU A 219 0.93 -0.36 -0.98
C LEU A 219 2.08 -0.27 -1.99
N TRP A 220 1.75 0.09 -3.22
CA TRP A 220 2.74 0.24 -4.29
C TRP A 220 3.62 1.47 -4.06
N PRO A 221 4.95 1.35 -3.95
CA PRO A 221 5.81 2.53 -3.76
C PRO A 221 5.74 3.46 -4.98
N GLU A 222 5.70 2.88 -6.18
CA GLU A 222 5.70 3.60 -7.45
C GLU A 222 4.39 3.40 -8.21
N ARG A 223 4.05 4.38 -9.05
CA ARG A 223 2.94 4.28 -10.00
C ARG A 223 3.44 4.70 -11.38
N PHE A 224 2.96 4.01 -12.40
CA PHE A 224 3.32 4.29 -13.78
C PHE A 224 2.09 4.74 -14.58
N ASP A 225 2.32 5.59 -15.57
CA ASP A 225 1.28 5.94 -16.55
C ASP A 225 1.11 4.82 -17.60
N GLY A 226 0.15 4.98 -18.51
CA GLY A 226 -0.11 3.99 -19.58
C GLY A 226 1.04 3.81 -20.58
N GLN A 227 2.10 4.63 -20.50
CA GLN A 227 3.30 4.53 -21.33
C GLN A 227 4.48 3.94 -20.54
N GLY A 228 4.29 3.55 -19.27
CA GLY A 228 5.34 3.01 -18.43
C GLY A 228 6.26 4.05 -17.80
N ARG A 229 5.87 5.34 -17.78
CA ARG A 229 6.67 6.39 -17.14
C ARG A 229 6.27 6.55 -15.67
N ARG A 230 7.26 6.74 -14.79
CA ARG A 230 7.04 6.91 -13.35
C ARG A 230 6.26 8.21 -13.08
N MET A 231 5.21 8.10 -12.29
CA MET A 231 4.40 9.21 -11.79
C MET A 231 4.89 9.55 -10.38
N PRO A 232 5.55 10.71 -10.17
CA PRO A 232 6.05 11.07 -8.84
C PRO A 232 4.91 11.50 -7.93
N LEU A 233 5.14 11.40 -6.62
CA LEU A 233 4.27 11.98 -5.61
C LEU A 233 4.55 13.48 -5.47
N ASN A 234 3.51 14.25 -5.19
CA ASN A 234 3.57 15.68 -4.86
C ASN A 234 4.00 15.82 -3.39
N ALA A 235 5.00 16.65 -3.10
CA ALA A 235 5.50 16.84 -1.75
C ALA A 235 4.74 17.88 -0.91
N TYR A 236 3.53 18.31 -1.33
CA TYR A 236 2.76 19.39 -0.71
C TYR A 236 2.74 19.38 0.83
N ALA A 237 2.58 18.21 1.46
CA ALA A 237 2.53 18.10 2.92
C ALA A 237 3.89 18.40 3.57
N LEU A 238 4.97 17.89 2.98
CA LEU A 238 6.34 18.16 3.43
C LEU A 238 6.76 19.59 3.14
N ASP A 239 6.41 20.10 1.96
CA ASP A 239 6.70 21.46 1.51
C ASP A 239 5.99 22.49 2.41
N PHE A 240 4.71 22.27 2.69
CA PHE A 240 3.96 23.05 3.67
C PHE A 240 4.57 22.96 5.06
N TYR A 241 4.98 21.76 5.50
CA TYR A 241 5.63 21.62 6.79
C TYR A 241 6.93 22.42 6.87
N LYS A 242 7.72 22.55 5.80
CA LYS A 242 8.96 23.35 5.80
C LYS A 242 8.67 24.86 5.78
N HIS A 243 7.79 25.30 4.88
CA HIS A 243 7.64 26.73 4.56
C HIS A 243 6.41 27.40 5.19
N GLY A 244 5.37 26.63 5.54
CA GLY A 244 4.12 27.14 6.11
C GLY A 244 3.34 28.06 5.16
N SER A 245 3.47 27.88 3.85
CA SER A 245 2.90 28.77 2.84
C SER A 245 1.94 28.02 1.91
N LEU A 246 0.65 28.35 1.96
CA LEU A 246 -0.35 27.84 1.01
C LEU A 246 -0.14 28.42 -0.40
N ILE A 247 0.27 29.70 -0.48
CA ILE A 247 0.60 30.36 -1.75
C ILE A 247 1.72 29.62 -2.47
N GLY A 248 2.74 29.14 -1.73
CA GLY A 248 3.82 28.32 -2.29
C GLY A 248 3.32 27.01 -2.90
N LEU A 249 2.30 26.37 -2.29
CA LEU A 249 1.68 25.18 -2.86
C LEU A 249 0.94 25.45 -4.16
N VAL A 250 0.25 26.59 -4.25
CA VAL A 250 -0.48 26.97 -5.47
C VAL A 250 0.49 27.26 -6.61
N GLN A 251 1.58 27.99 -6.33
CA GLN A 251 2.56 28.40 -7.33
C GLN A 251 3.43 27.24 -7.82
N ASP A 252 4.05 26.50 -6.90
CA ASP A 252 5.07 25.50 -7.26
C ASP A 252 4.47 24.09 -7.35
N ASN A 253 3.60 23.70 -6.42
CA ASN A 253 3.01 22.35 -6.37
C ASN A 253 1.78 22.18 -7.28
N ARG A 254 1.38 23.24 -7.99
CA ARG A 254 0.30 23.28 -9.01
C ARG A 254 -1.04 22.78 -8.49
N MET A 255 -1.36 23.15 -7.26
CA MET A 255 -2.62 22.80 -6.61
C MET A 255 -3.58 23.98 -6.66
N ASN A 256 -4.88 23.70 -6.73
CA ASN A 256 -5.86 24.72 -6.41
C ASN A 256 -5.76 25.05 -4.92
N GLU A 257 -5.92 26.32 -4.55
CA GLU A 257 -5.78 26.79 -3.17
C GLU A 257 -6.74 26.08 -2.21
N GLY A 258 -8.01 25.93 -2.60
CA GLY A 258 -9.02 25.23 -1.80
C GLY A 258 -8.69 23.75 -1.64
N ASP A 259 -8.31 23.08 -2.73
CA ASP A 259 -7.90 21.68 -2.69
C ASP A 259 -6.65 21.46 -1.83
N ALA A 260 -5.68 22.38 -1.90
CA ALA A 260 -4.48 22.33 -1.09
C ALA A 260 -4.79 22.50 0.40
N TYR A 261 -5.67 23.45 0.75
CA TYR A 261 -6.09 23.64 2.13
C TYR A 261 -6.80 22.40 2.70
N GLU A 262 -7.77 21.83 1.98
CA GLU A 262 -8.48 20.63 2.43
C GLU A 262 -7.54 19.43 2.57
N LEU A 263 -6.60 19.23 1.63
CA LEU A 263 -5.60 18.16 1.75
C LEU A 263 -4.67 18.34 2.96
N LEU A 264 -4.25 19.57 3.26
CA LEU A 264 -3.44 19.85 4.45
C LEU A 264 -4.24 19.66 5.74
N LYS A 265 -5.51 20.04 5.74
CA LYS A 265 -6.43 19.84 6.86
C LYS A 265 -6.66 18.35 7.12
N ASP A 266 -6.95 17.57 6.09
CA ASP A 266 -7.07 16.12 6.19
C ASP A 266 -5.78 15.50 6.72
N PHE A 267 -4.62 15.91 6.19
CA PHE A 267 -3.33 15.44 6.67
C PHE A 267 -3.08 15.81 8.15
N SER A 268 -3.46 17.02 8.57
CA SER A 268 -3.39 17.46 9.97
C SER A 268 -4.28 16.63 10.88
N LEU A 269 -5.49 16.30 10.45
CA LEU A 269 -6.42 15.45 11.19
C LEU A 269 -5.90 14.01 11.29
N THR A 270 -5.30 13.49 10.23
CA THR A 270 -4.64 12.17 10.24
C THR A 270 -3.48 12.13 11.23
N ILE A 271 -2.59 13.14 11.24
CA ILE A 271 -1.51 13.23 12.24
C ILE A 271 -2.09 13.31 13.66
N GLN A 272 -3.14 14.10 13.87
CA GLN A 272 -3.79 14.23 15.17
C GLN A 272 -4.40 12.91 15.64
N SER A 273 -5.10 12.20 14.75
CA SER A 273 -5.70 10.89 15.05
C SER A 273 -4.63 9.87 15.44
N ILE A 274 -3.51 9.83 14.72
CA ILE A 274 -2.36 8.98 15.06
C ILE A 274 -1.81 9.37 16.43
N SER A 275 -1.57 10.66 16.68
CA SER A 275 -1.00 11.15 17.94
C SER A 275 -1.88 10.79 19.15
N VAL A 276 -3.20 10.98 19.06
CA VAL A 276 -4.14 10.63 20.14
C VAL A 276 -4.17 9.12 20.35
N SER A 277 -4.26 8.34 19.28
CA SER A 277 -4.30 6.88 19.37
C SER A 277 -3.02 6.30 19.97
N LEU A 278 -1.84 6.83 19.59
CA LEU A 278 -0.56 6.40 20.17
C LEU A 278 -0.46 6.74 21.65
N ARG A 279 -1.01 7.90 22.07
CA ARG A 279 -1.08 8.29 23.49
C ARG A 279 -2.00 7.39 24.30
N GLU A 280 -3.12 6.94 23.72
CA GLU A 280 -4.06 6.01 24.38
C GLU A 280 -3.51 4.58 24.46
N LEU A 281 -2.77 4.14 23.44
CA LEU A 281 -2.23 2.77 23.37
C LEU A 281 -0.93 2.59 24.16
N CYS A 282 -0.17 3.66 24.43
CA CYS A 282 1.12 3.58 25.11
C CYS A 282 1.02 4.00 26.57
N GLU A 283 1.30 3.07 27.49
CA GLU A 283 1.35 3.35 28.93
C GLU A 283 2.53 4.24 29.33
N ASN A 284 3.62 4.21 28.55
CA ASN A 284 4.80 5.03 28.81
C ASN A 284 4.62 6.43 28.24
N GLU A 285 4.28 7.38 29.10
CA GLU A 285 4.08 8.78 28.68
C GLU A 285 5.34 9.44 28.10
N GLU A 286 6.52 8.90 28.42
CA GLU A 286 7.82 9.40 27.97
C GLU A 286 8.38 8.64 26.75
N ASP A 287 7.56 7.81 26.09
CA ASP A 287 7.97 7.16 24.85
C ASP A 287 8.27 8.19 23.75
N ASN A 288 9.43 8.02 23.10
CA ASN A 288 9.92 8.97 22.11
C ASN A 288 8.99 9.10 20.89
N VAL A 289 8.34 8.01 20.47
CA VAL A 289 7.44 8.04 19.32
C VAL A 289 6.20 8.84 19.68
N VAL A 290 5.61 8.59 20.85
CA VAL A 290 4.44 9.34 21.31
C VAL A 290 4.73 10.85 21.38
N LEU A 291 5.84 11.23 22.00
CA LEU A 291 6.25 12.64 22.12
C LEU A 291 6.53 13.28 20.75
N ALA A 292 7.13 12.53 19.82
CA ALA A 292 7.42 13.03 18.47
C ALA A 292 6.14 13.31 17.68
N PHE A 293 5.16 12.41 17.74
CA PHE A 293 3.87 12.59 17.08
C PHE A 293 3.05 13.74 17.68
N GLU A 294 3.14 13.96 18.98
CA GLU A 294 2.53 15.14 19.62
C GLU A 294 3.18 16.45 19.20
N GLN A 295 4.52 16.50 19.21
CA GLN A 295 5.27 17.67 18.75
C GLN A 295 4.90 17.97 17.28
N LEU A 296 4.84 16.94 16.44
CA LEU A 296 4.47 17.10 15.04
C LEU A 296 3.02 17.58 14.89
N SER A 297 2.07 16.96 15.58
CA SER A 297 0.65 17.33 15.53
C SER A 297 0.44 18.79 15.92
N LYS A 298 1.07 19.22 17.01
CA LYS A 298 1.00 20.61 17.48
C LYS A 298 1.63 21.57 16.47
N THR A 299 2.84 21.28 16.01
CA THR A 299 3.60 22.16 15.10
C THR A 299 2.90 22.30 13.74
N PHE A 300 2.40 21.19 13.18
CA PHE A 300 1.68 21.20 11.91
C PHE A 300 0.38 22.01 12.01
N ARG A 301 -0.40 21.80 13.07
CA ARG A 301 -1.65 22.54 13.32
C ARG A 301 -1.41 24.03 13.56
N GLU A 302 -0.36 24.39 14.29
CA GLU A 302 0.03 25.79 14.48
C GLU A 302 0.41 26.49 13.19
N LYS A 303 1.04 25.77 12.24
CA LYS A 303 1.32 26.30 10.89
C LYS A 303 0.03 26.44 10.09
N LEU A 304 -0.85 25.44 10.11
CA LEU A 304 -2.12 25.47 9.39
C LEU A 304 -3.05 26.61 9.85
N ASN A 305 -3.10 26.88 11.16
CA ASN A 305 -3.94 27.96 11.72
C ASN A 305 -3.46 29.38 11.36
N LYS A 306 -2.24 29.53 10.83
CA LYS A 306 -1.66 30.84 10.45
C LYS A 306 -1.95 31.21 9.00
N VAL A 307 -2.57 30.32 8.23
CA VAL A 307 -2.74 30.43 6.79
C VAL A 307 -4.21 30.47 6.43
#